data_AF-A0A7M3YLY4-F1
#
_entry.id   AF-A0A7M3YLY4-F1
#
_cell.length_a   1.000
_cell.length_b   1.000
_cell.length_c   1.000
_cell.angle_alpha   90.00
_cell.angle_beta   90.00
_cell.angle_gamma   90.00
#
_symmetry.space_group_name_H-M   'P 1'
#
loop_
_entity.id
_entity.type
_entity.pdbx_description
1 polymer ?
#
loop_
_entity_poly.entity_id
_entity_poly.type
_entity_poly.pdbx_seq_one_letter_code
_entity_poly.pdbx_strand_id
1 'polypeptide(L)'
;MKHAADPSHPRYRSLLMRHRLEVAAKKGMLADSAMIAHGRGEAYDYLLGERTIPSAHFASQIALQSLQQAEHPVLSVNGNVVALAGDEVL
;
A
#
# COMPACT_ATOMS: atom_id res chain seq x y z
N MET A 1 0.47 -9.71 19.87
CA MET A 1 0.14 -10.14 18.49
C MET A 1 1.28 -11.01 18.00
N LYS A 2 1.05 -12.12 17.29
CA LYS A 2 2.14 -12.80 16.58
C LYS A 2 2.62 -11.84 15.49
N HIS A 3 3.68 -11.10 15.76
CA HIS A 3 4.26 -10.21 14.76
C HIS A 3 4.77 -11.07 13.60
N ALA A 4 4.44 -10.70 12.36
CA ALA A 4 4.90 -11.42 11.17
C ALA A 4 6.43 -11.46 11.05
N ALA A 5 7.11 -10.52 11.71
CA ALA A 5 8.54 -10.45 11.93
C ALA A 5 8.83 -9.72 13.24
N ASP A 6 10.01 -9.92 13.82
CA ASP A 6 10.47 -9.13 14.96
C ASP A 6 10.52 -7.62 14.60
N PRO A 7 10.01 -6.70 15.45
CA PRO A 7 10.09 -5.25 15.20
C PRO A 7 11.51 -4.71 14.98
N SER A 8 12.53 -5.37 15.51
CA SER A 8 13.95 -5.03 15.29
C SER A 8 14.48 -5.48 13.92
N HIS A 9 13.72 -6.29 13.18
CA HIS A 9 14.15 -6.82 11.90
C HIS A 9 14.27 -5.70 10.85
N PRO A 10 15.37 -5.64 10.06
CA PRO A 10 15.58 -4.57 9.07
C PRO A 10 14.48 -4.49 8.00
N ARG A 11 13.81 -5.61 7.74
CA ARG A 11 12.68 -5.74 6.79
C ARG A 11 11.29 -5.72 7.43
N TYR A 12 11.17 -5.36 8.71
CA TYR A 12 9.92 -5.49 9.47
C TYR A 12 8.71 -4.91 8.72
N ARG A 13 8.84 -3.72 8.11
CA ARG A 13 7.74 -3.06 7.40
C ARG A 13 7.26 -3.85 6.18
N SER A 14 8.17 -4.31 5.32
CA SER A 14 7.83 -5.12 4.14
C SER A 14 7.18 -6.44 4.54
N LEU A 15 7.71 -7.13 5.55
CA LEU A 15 7.14 -8.38 6.06
C LEU A 15 5.75 -8.19 6.70
N LEU A 16 5.54 -7.08 7.41
CA LEU A 16 4.25 -6.72 7.97
C LEU A 16 3.20 -6.48 6.87
N MET A 17 3.55 -5.79 5.78
CA MET A 17 2.62 -5.53 4.67
C MET A 17 2.22 -6.81 3.95
N ARG A 18 3.17 -7.72 3.69
CA ARG A 18 2.86 -9.05 3.14
C ARG A 18 1.87 -9.81 4.01
N HIS A 19 2.09 -9.79 5.33
CA HIS A 19 1.19 -10.48 6.25
C HIS A 19 -0.22 -9.88 6.27
N ARG A 20 -0.36 -8.55 6.18
CA ARG A 20 -1.68 -7.90 6.05
C ARG A 20 -2.44 -8.42 4.82
N LEU A 21 -1.76 -8.56 3.69
CA LEU A 21 -2.36 -9.11 2.47
C LEU A 21 -2.70 -10.60 2.61
N GLU A 22 -1.86 -11.40 3.24
CA GLU A 22 -2.18 -12.82 3.53
C GLU A 22 -3.45 -12.94 4.38
N VAL A 23 -3.59 -12.09 5.39
CA VAL A 23 -4.79 -12.06 6.25
C VAL A 23 -6.01 -11.61 5.46
N ALA A 24 -5.89 -10.58 4.61
CA ALA A 24 -6.98 -10.11 3.76
C ALA A 24 -7.39 -11.14 2.70
N ALA A 25 -6.43 -11.85 2.10
CA ALA A 25 -6.69 -12.95 1.17
C ALA A 25 -7.46 -14.08 1.86
N LYS A 26 -7.06 -14.48 3.07
CA LYS A 26 -7.79 -15.49 3.87
C LYS A 26 -9.21 -15.06 4.22
N LYS A 27 -9.50 -13.76 4.25
CA LYS A 27 -10.84 -13.20 4.44
C LYS A 27 -11.66 -13.08 3.15
N GLY A 28 -11.12 -13.51 2.00
CA GLY A 28 -11.80 -13.42 0.70
C GLY A 28 -11.87 -12.00 0.12
N MET A 29 -11.06 -11.08 0.64
CA MET A 29 -11.09 -9.66 0.22
C MET A 29 -10.25 -9.38 -1.04
N LEU A 30 -9.37 -10.32 -1.41
CA LEU A 30 -8.38 -10.14 -2.46
C LEU A 30 -8.60 -11.16 -3.59
N ALA A 31 -8.34 -10.74 -4.83
CA ALA A 31 -8.21 -11.67 -5.94
C ALA A 31 -6.93 -12.51 -5.81
N ASP A 32 -6.88 -13.69 -6.42
CA ASP A 32 -5.71 -14.58 -6.39
C ASP A 32 -4.43 -13.90 -6.90
N SER A 33 -4.57 -12.94 -7.81
CA SER A 33 -3.46 -12.16 -8.38
C SER A 33 -2.93 -11.06 -7.46
N ALA A 34 -3.58 -10.76 -6.33
CA ALA A 34 -3.25 -9.65 -5.46
C ALA A 34 -1.85 -9.75 -4.83
N MET A 35 -1.47 -10.95 -4.37
CA MET A 35 -0.14 -11.19 -3.81
C MET A 35 0.95 -11.05 -4.87
N ILE A 36 0.68 -11.50 -6.10
CA ILE A 36 1.59 -11.34 -7.24
C ILE A 36 1.75 -9.85 -7.57
N ALA A 37 0.65 -9.10 -7.59
CA ALA A 37 0.67 -7.66 -7.82
C ALA A 37 1.46 -6.91 -6.74
N HIS A 38 1.32 -7.30 -5.47
CA HIS A 38 2.10 -6.73 -4.38
C HIS A 38 3.60 -7.03 -4.53
N GLY A 39 3.97 -8.27 -4.85
CA GLY A 39 5.37 -8.64 -5.08
C GLY A 39 6.03 -7.85 -6.22
N ARG A 40 5.29 -7.53 -7.29
CA ARG A 40 5.78 -6.61 -8.34
C ARG A 40 6.02 -5.20 -7.80
N GLY A 41 5.12 -4.70 -6.95
CA GLY A 41 5.28 -3.41 -6.28
C GLY A 41 6.51 -3.36 -5.40
N GLU A 42 6.72 -4.39 -4.57
CA GLU A 42 7.92 -4.49 -3.72
C GLU A 42 9.20 -4.50 -4.55
N ALA A 43 9.24 -5.19 -5.70
CA ALA A 43 10.42 -5.19 -6.57
C ALA A 43 10.81 -3.77 -7.04
N TYR A 44 9.84 -2.93 -7.39
CA TYR A 44 10.11 -1.52 -7.70
C TYR A 44 10.49 -0.72 -6.45
N ASP A 45 9.86 -0.98 -5.31
CA ASP A 45 10.16 -0.29 -4.05
C ASP A 45 11.63 -0.51 -3.63
N TYR A 46 12.15 -1.73 -3.80
CA TYR A 46 13.58 -2.02 -3.62
C TYR A 46 14.48 -1.17 -4.53
N LEU A 47 14.12 -1.01 -5.81
CA LEU A 47 14.89 -0.20 -6.76
C LEU A 47 14.85 1.29 -6.41
N LEU A 48 13.76 1.77 -5.80
CA LEU A 48 13.57 3.16 -5.38
C LEU A 48 14.14 3.46 -3.99
N GLY A 49 14.65 2.44 -3.29
CA GLY A 49 15.23 2.55 -1.95
C GLY A 49 14.19 2.65 -0.83
N GLU A 50 12.99 2.11 -1.05
CA GLU A 50 11.93 1.92 -0.04
C GLU A 50 11.56 3.19 0.71
N ARG A 51 11.45 4.27 -0.05
CA ARG A 51 11.17 5.61 0.44
C ARG A 51 10.37 6.40 -0.56
N THR A 52 9.63 7.39 -0.08
CA THR A 52 9.02 8.40 -0.94
C THR A 52 10.12 9.24 -1.59
N ILE A 53 10.27 9.11 -2.91
CA ILE A 53 11.23 9.90 -3.70
C ILE A 53 10.69 11.31 -3.98
N PRO A 54 11.54 12.31 -4.30
CA PRO A 54 11.11 13.69 -4.51
C PRO A 54 10.01 13.86 -5.57
N SER A 55 10.10 13.13 -6.69
CA SER A 55 9.09 13.17 -7.75
C SER A 55 7.74 12.60 -7.29
N ALA A 56 7.74 11.54 -6.50
CA ALA A 56 6.52 10.95 -5.93
C ALA A 56 5.87 11.90 -4.91
N HIS A 57 6.68 12.57 -4.08
CA HIS A 57 6.20 13.58 -3.14
C HIS A 57 5.55 14.75 -3.88
N PHE A 58 6.24 15.30 -4.89
CA PHE A 58 5.71 16.38 -5.70
C PHE A 58 4.41 16.00 -6.41
N ALA A 59 4.36 14.83 -7.06
CA ALA A 59 3.14 14.34 -7.71
C ALA A 59 1.97 14.17 -6.72
N SER A 60 2.25 13.74 -5.48
CA SER A 60 1.22 13.62 -4.43
C SER A 60 0.63 14.97 -4.03
N GLN A 61 1.44 16.03 -3.97
CA GLN A 61 0.97 17.40 -3.71
C GLN A 61 0.06 17.91 -4.84
N ILE A 62 0.42 17.65 -6.10
CA ILE A 62 -0.42 18.00 -7.26
C ILE A 62 -1.74 17.21 -7.27
N ALA A 63 -1.70 15.93 -6.93
CA ALA A 63 -2.91 15.11 -6.81
C ALA A 63 -3.85 15.64 -5.72
N LEU A 64 -3.31 16.01 -4.55
CA LEU A 64 -4.08 16.63 -3.48
C LEU A 64 -4.76 17.92 -3.93
N GLN A 65 -4.02 18.83 -4.58
CA GLN A 65 -4.58 20.08 -5.09
C GLN A 65 -5.69 19.81 -6.11
N SER A 66 -5.48 18.83 -7.00
CA SER A 66 -6.46 18.45 -8.02
C SER A 66 -7.75 17.90 -7.40
N LEU A 67 -7.63 17.09 -6.33
CA LEU A 67 -8.79 16.59 -5.58
C LEU A 67 -9.52 17.72 -4.84
N GLN A 68 -8.81 18.68 -4.26
CA GLN A 68 -9.41 19.84 -3.57
C GLN A 68 -10.15 20.79 -4.51
N GLN A 69 -9.73 20.87 -5.77
CA GLN A 69 -10.34 21.74 -6.78
C GLN A 69 -11.48 21.07 -7.55
N ALA A 70 -11.65 19.75 -7.44
CA ALA A 70 -12.69 19.03 -8.14
C ALA A 70 -14.07 19.29 -7.53
N GLU A 71 -15.10 19.43 -8.36
CA GLU A 71 -16.50 19.56 -7.90
C GLU A 71 -17.05 18.25 -7.33
N HIS A 72 -16.66 17.12 -7.94
CA HIS A 72 -17.11 15.78 -7.57
C HIS A 72 -15.94 14.78 -7.55
N PRO A 73 -14.98 14.91 -6.60
CA PRO A 73 -13.86 13.99 -6.50
C PRO A 73 -14.34 12.60 -6.08
N VAL A 74 -13.81 11.56 -6.73
CA VAL A 74 -14.08 10.17 -6.41
C VAL A 74 -12.76 9.43 -6.24
N LEU A 75 -12.61 8.72 -5.12
CA LEU A 75 -11.50 7.80 -4.87
C LEU A 75 -11.95 6.36 -5.12
N SER A 76 -11.28 5.68 -6.04
CA SER A 76 -11.52 4.26 -6.30
C SER A 76 -10.73 3.40 -5.33
N VAL A 77 -11.39 2.42 -4.73
CA VAL A 77 -10.80 1.55 -3.69
C VAL A 77 -10.96 0.09 -4.11
N ASN A 78 -9.85 -0.65 -4.14
CA ASN A 78 -9.83 -2.09 -4.39
C ASN A 78 -9.36 -2.87 -3.15
N GLY A 79 -9.39 -4.21 -3.22
CA GLY A 79 -9.00 -5.07 -2.10
C GLY A 79 -7.61 -4.79 -1.53
N ASN A 80 -6.61 -4.50 -2.38
CA ASN A 80 -5.25 -4.19 -1.92
C ASN A 80 -5.21 -2.87 -1.15
N VAL A 81 -5.94 -1.85 -1.63
CA VAL A 81 -6.04 -0.56 -0.93
C VAL A 81 -6.68 -0.75 0.44
N VAL A 82 -7.83 -1.45 0.52
CA VAL A 82 -8.50 -1.72 1.80
C VAL A 82 -7.58 -2.47 2.76
N ALA A 83 -6.86 -3.48 2.28
CA ALA A 83 -6.01 -4.32 3.12
C ALA A 83 -4.77 -3.60 3.68
N LEU A 84 -4.27 -2.58 2.97
CA LEU A 84 -3.00 -1.93 3.29
C LEU A 84 -3.17 -0.53 3.89
N ALA A 85 -4.16 0.22 3.43
CA ALA A 85 -4.35 1.64 3.70
C ALA A 85 -5.83 2.01 3.92
N GLY A 86 -6.66 1.04 4.33
CA GLY A 86 -8.11 1.26 4.47
C GLY A 86 -8.46 2.38 5.45
N ASP A 87 -7.75 2.46 6.58
CA ASP A 87 -7.99 3.47 7.61
C ASP A 87 -7.55 4.88 7.14
N GLU A 88 -6.49 4.96 6.32
CA GLU A 88 -5.96 6.22 5.78
C GLU A 88 -6.79 6.80 4.63
N VAL A 89 -7.66 6.00 4.00
CA VAL A 89 -8.55 6.43 2.91
C VAL A 89 -9.89 6.96 3.43
N LEU A 90 -10.23 6.71 4.71
CA LEU A 90 -11.44 7.19 5.39
C LEU A 90 -11.28 8.63 5.90
#